data_AF-A0A812MTY2-F1
#
_entry.id   AF-A0A812MTY2-F1
#
_cell.length_a   1.000
_cell.length_b   1.000
_cell.length_c   1.000
_cell.angle_alpha   90.00
_cell.angle_beta   90.00
_cell.angle_gamma   90.00
#
_symmetry.space_group_name_H-M   'P 1'
#
loop_
_entity.id
_entity.type
_entity.pdbx_description
1 polymer ?
#
loop_
_entity_poly.entity_id
_entity_poly.type
_entity_poly.pdbx_seq_one_letter_code
_entity_poly.pdbx_strand_id
1 'polypeptide(L)'
;MVEVPDTYHGFYHLDGDNIMRESGEKSKELTAGLVKAFYEHWFKNRPAPEKLWKPYLDALASQCLEALKSHDRIALTFSVYRREARDYFRQLLPGRVSFLKLDCDPDVVVRSALARLEKYMALSGKTVEDWWKQEQKDQVYGEYSYESYKKMQLAEFLSGMEPFDPEEEHCVTCDVSARGAAAMRGISESLALRPPEDPDIERLKRMETDRLESHRKGLQERS
;
A
#
# COMPACT_ATOMS: atom_id res chain seq x y z
N MET A 1 -18.12 -7.23 -23.96
CA MET A 1 -17.15 -6.53 -23.12
C MET A 1 -17.92 -5.89 -22.00
N VAL A 2 -17.69 -6.28 -20.75
CA VAL A 2 -18.30 -5.60 -19.61
C VAL A 2 -17.34 -4.47 -19.26
N GLU A 3 -17.76 -3.21 -19.47
CA GLU A 3 -17.02 -2.05 -18.96
C GLU A 3 -16.89 -2.21 -17.44
N VAL A 4 -15.67 -2.46 -16.99
CA VAL A 4 -15.33 -2.36 -15.57
C VAL A 4 -15.32 -0.86 -15.28
N PRO A 5 -16.14 -0.33 -14.36
CA PRO A 5 -16.07 1.08 -14.03
C PRO A 5 -14.68 1.37 -13.46
N ASP A 6 -13.91 2.24 -14.11
CA ASP A 6 -12.60 2.69 -13.63
C ASP A 6 -12.71 3.61 -12.40
N THR A 7 -13.93 3.85 -11.93
CA THR A 7 -14.21 4.73 -10.79
C THR A 7 -15.10 4.07 -9.75
N TYR A 8 -14.82 4.36 -8.47
CA TYR A 8 -15.68 4.05 -7.34
C TYR A 8 -16.02 5.37 -6.64
N HIS A 9 -17.31 5.69 -6.46
CA HIS A 9 -17.76 7.03 -6.05
C HIS A 9 -17.18 8.20 -6.88
N GLY A 10 -16.92 7.96 -8.18
CA GLY A 10 -16.35 8.96 -9.08
C GLY A 10 -14.85 9.24 -8.88
N PHE A 11 -14.16 8.48 -8.01
CA PHE A 11 -12.71 8.55 -7.89
C PHE A 11 -12.04 7.68 -8.95
N TYR A 12 -11.15 8.28 -9.73
CA TYR A 12 -10.19 7.55 -10.55
C TYR A 12 -9.08 7.01 -9.66
N HIS A 13 -8.76 5.71 -9.80
CA HIS A 13 -7.79 5.05 -8.95
C HIS A 13 -6.39 5.04 -9.58
N LEU A 14 -5.40 5.50 -8.84
CA LEU A 14 -3.98 5.33 -9.15
C LEU A 14 -3.35 4.39 -8.12
N ASP A 15 -2.84 3.25 -8.60
CA ASP A 15 -2.04 2.35 -7.79
C ASP A 15 -0.61 2.91 -7.71
N GLY A 16 -0.19 3.34 -6.51
CA GLY A 16 1.12 3.94 -6.29
C GLY A 16 2.30 2.99 -6.46
N ASP A 17 2.07 1.68 -6.58
CA ASP A 17 3.11 0.70 -6.88
C ASP A 17 3.27 0.47 -8.39
N ASN A 18 2.45 1.10 -9.25
CA ASN A 18 2.46 0.87 -10.70
C ASN A 18 3.84 1.11 -11.34
N ILE A 19 4.58 2.14 -10.92
CA ILE A 19 5.94 2.43 -11.40
C ILE A 19 6.88 1.27 -11.07
N MET A 20 6.69 0.59 -9.92
CA MET A 20 7.52 -0.57 -9.57
C MET A 20 7.31 -1.77 -10.50
N ARG A 21 6.15 -1.82 -11.17
CA ARG A 21 5.78 -2.93 -12.04
C ARG A 21 6.14 -2.67 -13.51
N GLU A 22 6.65 -1.49 -13.84
CA GLU A 22 7.16 -1.15 -15.17
C GLU A 22 8.58 -1.68 -15.37
N SER A 23 8.89 -2.12 -16.60
CA SER A 23 10.22 -2.68 -16.94
C SER A 23 11.26 -1.65 -17.38
N GLY A 24 10.87 -0.37 -17.50
CA GLY A 24 11.73 0.71 -17.99
C GLY A 24 12.86 1.07 -17.02
N GLU A 25 14.02 1.49 -17.56
CA GLU A 25 15.21 1.80 -16.75
C GLU A 25 14.96 2.90 -15.73
N LYS A 26 14.22 3.95 -16.14
CA LYS A 26 13.79 5.03 -15.24
C LYS A 26 12.95 4.49 -14.08
N SER A 27 12.00 3.59 -14.36
CA SER A 27 11.12 3.03 -13.35
C SER A 27 11.89 2.14 -12.36
N LYS A 28 12.90 1.40 -12.83
CA LYS A 28 13.84 0.64 -11.98
C LYS A 28 14.67 1.54 -11.06
N GLU A 29 15.22 2.64 -11.58
CA GLU A 29 16.02 3.58 -10.79
C GLU A 29 15.19 4.21 -9.67
N LEU A 30 14.00 4.72 -10.01
CA LEU A 30 13.06 5.29 -9.06
C LEU A 30 12.69 4.27 -7.98
N THR A 31 12.38 3.04 -8.37
CA THR A 31 12.00 1.96 -7.46
C THR A 31 13.16 1.56 -6.55
N ALA A 32 14.38 1.46 -7.08
CA ALA A 32 15.56 1.11 -6.28
C ALA A 32 15.85 2.15 -5.20
N GLY A 33 15.71 3.44 -5.52
CA GLY A 33 15.83 4.51 -4.53
C GLY A 33 14.78 4.36 -3.41
N LEU A 34 13.52 4.19 -3.80
CA LEU A 34 12.41 4.08 -2.86
C LEU A 34 12.52 2.83 -1.96
N VAL A 35 12.89 1.68 -2.52
CA VAL A 35 13.12 0.44 -1.75
C VAL A 35 14.20 0.65 -0.69
N LYS A 36 15.29 1.35 -1.02
CA LYS A 36 16.31 1.72 -0.03
C LYS A 36 15.76 2.63 1.07
N ALA A 37 14.93 3.62 0.71
CA ALA A 37 14.27 4.46 1.70
C ALA A 37 13.42 3.63 2.69
N PHE A 38 12.62 2.67 2.21
CA PHE A 38 11.84 1.78 3.07
C PHE A 38 12.73 0.89 3.96
N TYR A 39 13.54 0.02 3.36
CA TYR A 39 14.24 -1.05 4.08
C TYR A 39 15.44 -0.58 4.87
N GLU A 40 16.15 0.43 4.36
CA GLU A 40 17.32 0.94 5.06
C GLU A 40 16.93 2.03 6.05
N HIS A 41 15.84 2.78 5.87
CA HIS A 41 15.53 3.94 6.73
C HIS A 41 14.19 3.84 7.44
N TRP A 42 13.07 3.93 6.73
CA TRP A 42 11.77 4.10 7.37
C TRP A 42 11.34 2.91 8.23
N PHE A 43 11.58 1.67 7.78
CA PHE A 43 11.35 0.47 8.59
C PHE A 43 12.27 0.37 9.82
N LYS A 44 13.35 1.13 9.84
CA LYS A 44 14.25 1.27 11.00
C LYS A 44 13.96 2.52 11.82
N ASN A 45 12.78 3.12 11.64
CA ASN A 45 12.32 4.33 12.30
C ASN A 45 13.33 5.48 12.25
N ARG A 46 13.97 5.69 11.08
CA ARG A 46 14.90 6.80 10.84
C ARG A 46 14.53 7.55 9.55
N PRO A 47 14.83 8.85 9.46
CA PRO A 47 14.58 9.61 8.24
C PRO A 47 15.38 9.05 7.06
N ALA A 48 14.80 9.14 5.87
CA ALA A 48 15.45 8.71 4.63
C ALA A 48 16.01 9.92 3.86
N PRO A 49 17.23 9.84 3.30
CA PRO A 49 17.75 10.89 2.42
C PRO A 49 16.76 11.18 1.29
N GLU A 50 16.43 12.47 1.11
CA GLU A 50 15.41 12.91 0.15
C GLU A 50 15.60 12.37 -1.27
N LYS A 51 16.87 12.29 -1.72
CA LYS A 51 17.26 11.74 -3.03
C LYS A 51 16.81 10.29 -3.28
N LEU A 52 16.49 9.53 -2.23
CA LEU A 52 16.05 8.15 -2.36
C LEU A 52 14.55 8.06 -2.70
N TRP A 53 13.71 8.93 -2.13
CA TRP A 53 12.26 8.77 -2.19
C TRP A 53 11.55 9.90 -2.93
N LYS A 54 12.05 11.15 -2.88
CA LYS A 54 11.42 12.29 -3.57
C LYS A 54 11.21 12.04 -5.06
N PRO A 55 12.19 11.52 -5.83
CA PRO A 55 11.98 11.27 -7.27
C PRO A 55 10.80 10.35 -7.57
N TYR A 56 10.54 9.37 -6.71
CA TYR A 56 9.39 8.48 -6.87
C TYR A 56 8.08 9.22 -6.60
N LEU A 57 8.03 10.05 -5.55
CA LEU A 57 6.84 10.85 -5.23
C LEU A 57 6.58 11.93 -6.28
N ASP A 58 7.63 12.51 -6.89
CA ASP A 58 7.49 13.42 -8.03
C ASP A 58 6.80 12.74 -9.23
N ALA A 59 7.17 11.48 -9.50
CA ALA A 59 6.55 10.69 -10.55
C ALA A 59 5.08 10.38 -10.23
N LEU A 60 4.76 10.01 -8.98
CA LEU A 60 3.37 9.80 -8.55
C LEU A 60 2.53 11.08 -8.62
N ALA A 61 3.06 12.21 -8.17
CA ALA A 61 2.38 13.50 -8.26
C ALA A 61 2.15 13.91 -9.73
N SER A 62 3.11 13.63 -10.62
CA SER A 62 2.95 13.85 -12.05
C SER A 62 1.82 13.01 -12.65
N GLN A 63 1.71 11.73 -12.27
CA GLN A 63 0.58 10.87 -12.69
C GLN A 63 -0.76 11.41 -12.17
N CYS A 64 -0.80 11.92 -10.93
CA CYS A 64 -2.00 12.55 -10.39
C CYS A 64 -2.39 13.79 -11.19
N LEU A 65 -1.44 14.69 -11.47
CA LEU A 65 -1.69 15.90 -12.26
C LEU A 65 -2.15 15.60 -13.69
N GLU A 66 -1.64 14.53 -14.31
CA GLU A 66 -2.11 14.08 -15.62
C GLU A 66 -3.56 13.58 -15.56
N ALA A 67 -3.87 12.71 -14.61
CA ALA A 67 -5.23 12.19 -14.43
C ALA A 67 -6.25 13.29 -14.10
N LEU A 68 -5.84 14.37 -13.40
CA LEU A 68 -6.69 15.52 -13.11
C LEU A 68 -7.16 16.28 -14.36
N LYS A 69 -6.57 16.04 -15.54
CA LYS A 69 -7.05 16.62 -16.81
C LYS A 69 -8.35 15.99 -17.29
N SER A 70 -8.66 14.78 -16.83
CA SER A 70 -9.82 13.99 -17.29
C SER A 70 -10.70 13.49 -16.15
N HIS A 71 -10.25 13.64 -14.90
CA HIS A 71 -10.95 13.18 -13.71
C HIS A 71 -10.91 14.24 -12.62
N ASP A 72 -12.06 14.56 -12.04
CA ASP A 72 -12.16 15.58 -10.99
C ASP A 72 -11.62 15.10 -9.64
N ARG A 73 -11.63 13.77 -9.41
CA ARG A 73 -11.26 13.14 -8.12
C ARG A 73 -10.36 11.95 -8.36
N ILE A 74 -9.28 11.88 -7.59
CA ILE A 74 -8.27 10.82 -7.66
C ILE A 74 -8.08 10.19 -6.30
N ALA A 75 -8.03 8.86 -6.26
CA ALA A 75 -7.59 8.09 -5.11
C ALA A 75 -6.23 7.45 -5.44
N LEU A 76 -5.16 7.94 -4.84
CA LEU A 76 -3.83 7.34 -4.91
C LEU A 76 -3.63 6.38 -3.73
N THR A 77 -3.41 5.10 -3.98
CA THR A 77 -3.06 4.13 -2.93
C THR A 77 -1.55 3.93 -2.89
N PHE A 78 -0.90 4.43 -1.85
CA PHE A 78 0.55 4.27 -1.67
C PHE A 78 0.92 4.32 -0.18
N SER A 79 2.01 3.65 0.19
CA SER A 79 2.48 3.59 1.59
C SER A 79 3.14 4.91 2.01
N VAL A 80 2.36 5.89 2.47
CA VAL A 80 2.82 7.21 2.92
C VAL A 80 2.59 7.38 4.44
N TYR A 81 3.37 6.66 5.25
CA TYR A 81 3.20 6.67 6.70
C TYR A 81 4.12 7.64 7.44
N ARG A 82 5.16 8.18 6.79
CA ARG A 82 6.06 9.18 7.41
C ARG A 82 5.57 10.60 7.13
N ARG A 83 5.62 11.49 8.13
CA ARG A 83 5.24 12.90 7.97
C ARG A 83 6.04 13.61 6.87
N GLU A 84 7.34 13.36 6.78
CA GLU A 84 8.21 13.96 5.75
C GLU A 84 7.73 13.69 4.31
N ALA A 85 7.20 12.49 4.04
CA ALA A 85 6.65 12.13 2.74
C ALA A 85 5.29 12.80 2.48
N ARG A 86 4.44 12.91 3.51
CA ARG A 86 3.14 13.61 3.43
C ARG A 86 3.33 15.09 3.17
N ASP A 87 4.23 15.73 3.92
CA ASP A 87 4.54 17.16 3.76
C ASP A 87 5.10 17.45 2.37
N TYR A 88 5.91 16.54 1.81
CA TYR A 88 6.38 16.68 0.44
C TYR A 88 5.24 16.55 -0.59
N PHE A 89 4.30 15.62 -0.42
CA PHE A 89 3.10 15.55 -1.26
C PHE A 89 2.27 16.84 -1.18
N ARG A 90 2.13 17.46 0.01
CA ARG A 90 1.46 18.76 0.17
C ARG A 90 2.18 19.86 -0.62
N GLN A 91 3.51 19.83 -0.70
CA GLN A 91 4.28 20.77 -1.52
C GLN A 91 4.06 20.56 -3.02
N LEU A 92 4.01 19.30 -3.48
CA LEU A 92 3.78 18.97 -4.88
C LEU A 92 2.34 19.26 -5.34
N LEU A 93 1.36 19.12 -4.44
CA LEU A 93 -0.07 19.24 -4.72
C LEU A 93 -0.76 20.21 -3.73
N PRO A 94 -0.38 21.50 -3.72
CA PRO A 94 -0.82 22.45 -2.70
C PRO A 94 -2.33 22.66 -2.74
N GLY A 95 -2.97 22.49 -1.57
CA GLY A 95 -4.42 22.65 -1.40
C GLY A 95 -5.28 21.61 -2.11
N ARG A 96 -4.67 20.52 -2.64
CA ARG A 96 -5.37 19.50 -3.46
C ARG A 96 -5.28 18.10 -2.89
N VAL A 97 -4.56 17.91 -1.79
CA VAL A 97 -4.33 16.58 -1.20
C VAL A 97 -4.99 16.47 0.18
N SER A 98 -5.56 15.30 0.44
CA SER A 98 -6.00 14.87 1.76
C SER A 98 -5.50 13.44 1.97
N PHE A 99 -5.11 13.10 3.20
CA PHE A 99 -4.59 11.79 3.55
C PHE A 99 -5.61 11.01 4.35
N LEU A 100 -5.93 9.80 3.87
CA LEU A 100 -6.71 8.82 4.60
C LEU A 100 -5.79 7.69 5.08
N LYS A 101 -5.65 7.55 6.39
CA LYS A 101 -5.01 6.38 7.00
C LYS A 101 -6.06 5.30 7.22
N LEU A 102 -5.86 4.15 6.58
CA LEU A 102 -6.59 2.93 6.89
C LEU A 102 -5.90 2.25 8.07
N ASP A 103 -6.35 2.56 9.29
CA ASP A 103 -5.78 2.02 10.51
C ASP A 103 -6.36 0.63 10.78
N CYS A 104 -5.49 -0.32 11.07
CA CYS A 104 -5.90 -1.71 11.27
C CYS A 104 -5.15 -2.26 12.46
N ASP A 105 -5.86 -3.03 13.29
CA ASP A 105 -5.27 -3.77 14.37
C ASP A 105 -4.02 -4.53 13.86
N PRO A 106 -2.83 -4.33 14.45
CA PRO A 106 -1.61 -4.98 13.99
C PRO A 106 -1.71 -6.51 13.98
N ASP A 107 -2.43 -7.14 14.90
CA ASP A 107 -2.66 -8.59 14.91
C ASP A 107 -3.44 -9.02 13.66
N VAL A 108 -4.46 -8.24 13.29
CA VAL A 108 -5.27 -8.48 12.08
C VAL A 108 -4.41 -8.34 10.81
N VAL A 109 -3.52 -7.34 10.76
CA VAL A 109 -2.53 -7.18 9.68
C VAL A 109 -1.59 -8.39 9.59
N VAL A 110 -1.01 -8.79 10.71
CA VAL A 110 -0.03 -9.89 10.81
C VAL A 110 -0.64 -11.22 10.40
N ARG A 111 -1.84 -11.56 10.87
CA ARG A 111 -2.55 -12.78 10.44
C ARG A 111 -2.76 -12.83 8.94
N SER A 112 -3.01 -11.67 8.33
CA SER A 112 -3.23 -11.58 6.89
C SER A 112 -1.94 -11.68 6.09
N ALA A 113 -0.85 -11.11 6.61
CA ALA A 113 0.48 -11.30 6.05
C ALA A 113 0.87 -12.78 6.10
N LEU A 114 0.63 -13.45 7.23
CA LEU A 114 0.89 -14.88 7.39
C LEU A 114 0.08 -15.71 6.39
N ALA A 115 -1.23 -15.48 6.30
CA ALA A 115 -2.09 -16.20 5.34
C ALA A 115 -1.67 -16.01 3.87
N ARG A 116 -1.14 -14.84 3.50
CA ARG A 116 -0.57 -14.61 2.17
C ARG A 116 0.74 -15.36 1.97
N LEU A 117 1.61 -15.36 2.98
CA LEU A 117 2.88 -16.07 2.94
C LEU A 117 2.68 -17.59 2.87
N GLU A 118 1.72 -18.15 3.62
CA GLU A 118 1.33 -19.56 3.56
C GLU A 118 0.91 -19.96 2.14
N LYS A 119 0.02 -19.18 1.52
CA LYS A 119 -0.38 -19.40 0.12
C LYS A 119 0.81 -19.34 -0.83
N TYR A 120 1.69 -18.37 -0.66
CA TYR A 120 2.86 -18.19 -1.53
C TYR A 120 3.88 -19.34 -1.38
N MET A 121 4.15 -19.81 -0.15
CA MET A 121 5.03 -20.94 0.10
C MET A 121 4.48 -22.26 -0.44
N ALA A 122 3.16 -22.46 -0.34
CA ALA A 122 2.48 -23.63 -0.89
C ALA A 122 2.67 -23.77 -2.41
N LEU A 123 2.81 -22.66 -3.16
CA LEU A 123 3.10 -22.68 -4.61
C LEU A 123 4.43 -23.35 -4.94
N SER A 124 5.38 -23.34 -3.99
CA SER A 124 6.71 -23.97 -4.14
C SER A 124 6.82 -25.29 -3.37
N GLY A 125 5.71 -25.85 -2.86
CA GLY A 125 5.71 -27.07 -2.05
C GLY A 125 6.41 -26.93 -0.70
N LYS A 126 6.56 -25.71 -0.19
CA LYS A 126 7.21 -25.41 1.09
C LYS A 126 6.19 -24.92 2.12
N THR A 127 6.55 -25.03 3.40
CA THR A 127 5.82 -24.41 4.51
C THR A 127 6.42 -23.06 4.88
N VAL A 128 5.70 -22.25 5.67
CA VAL A 128 6.26 -21.03 6.26
C VAL A 128 7.40 -21.34 7.24
N GLU A 129 7.34 -22.50 7.91
CA GLU A 129 8.41 -22.95 8.79
C GLU A 129 9.70 -23.25 8.02
N ASP A 130 9.60 -23.85 6.82
CA ASP A 130 10.77 -24.07 5.95
C ASP A 130 11.43 -22.74 5.55
N TRP A 131 10.61 -21.75 5.20
CA TRP A 131 11.07 -20.39 4.92
C TRP A 131 11.72 -19.73 6.15
N TRP A 132 11.11 -19.88 7.33
CA TRP A 132 11.62 -19.33 8.59
C TRP A 132 13.04 -19.82 8.89
N LYS A 133 13.29 -21.12 8.71
CA LYS A 133 14.60 -21.76 8.87
C LYS A 133 15.58 -21.32 7.77
N GLN A 134 15.12 -21.27 6.51
CA GLN A 134 15.96 -20.86 5.38
C GLN A 134 16.49 -19.43 5.54
N GLU A 135 15.62 -18.52 5.96
CA GLU A 135 15.96 -17.11 6.19
C GLU A 135 16.62 -16.87 7.57
N GLN A 136 16.90 -17.94 8.33
CA GLN A 136 17.55 -17.90 9.65
C GLN A 136 16.84 -16.95 10.64
N LYS A 137 15.51 -16.84 10.52
CA LYS A 137 14.70 -15.98 11.38
C LYS A 137 14.66 -16.47 12.82
N ASP A 138 14.90 -17.76 13.03
CA ASP A 138 15.03 -18.41 14.33
C ASP A 138 16.18 -17.84 15.18
N GLN A 139 17.28 -17.43 14.55
CA GLN A 139 18.43 -16.84 15.25
C GLN A 139 18.12 -15.46 15.89
N VAL A 140 17.12 -14.75 15.36
CA VAL A 140 16.77 -13.38 15.79
C VAL A 140 15.47 -13.35 16.59
N TYR A 141 14.47 -14.12 16.16
CA TYR A 141 13.11 -14.06 16.70
C TYR A 141 12.70 -15.32 17.46
N GLY A 142 13.53 -16.36 17.50
CA GLY A 142 13.25 -17.64 18.14
C GLY A 142 12.51 -18.62 17.23
N GLU A 143 12.23 -19.81 17.74
CA GLU A 143 11.54 -20.87 17.00
C GLU A 143 10.25 -20.39 16.32
N TYR A 144 9.93 -20.99 15.18
CA TYR A 144 8.76 -20.59 14.40
C TYR A 144 7.48 -20.77 15.22
N SER A 145 6.77 -19.67 15.41
CA SER A 145 5.43 -19.61 15.98
C SER A 145 4.72 -18.36 15.45
N TYR A 146 3.40 -18.28 15.62
CA TYR A 146 2.68 -17.05 15.29
C TYR A 146 3.24 -15.84 16.05
N GLU A 147 3.60 -16.01 17.33
CA GLU A 147 4.15 -14.91 18.15
C GLU A 147 5.54 -14.48 17.67
N SER A 148 6.42 -15.43 17.31
CA SER A 148 7.73 -15.12 16.72
C SER A 148 7.58 -14.41 15.38
N TYR A 149 6.66 -14.87 14.53
CA TYR A 149 6.34 -14.23 13.25
C TYR A 149 5.78 -12.82 13.44
N LYS A 150 4.86 -12.63 14.40
CA LYS A 150 4.31 -11.33 14.78
C LYS A 150 5.40 -10.37 15.25
N LYS A 151 6.32 -10.85 16.10
CA LYS A 151 7.48 -10.08 16.56
C LYS A 151 8.33 -9.59 15.39
N MET A 152 8.63 -10.46 14.42
CA MET A 152 9.35 -10.09 13.20
C MET A 152 8.57 -9.06 12.36
N GLN A 153 7.27 -9.27 12.13
CA GLN A 153 6.45 -8.33 11.35
C GLN A 153 6.43 -6.92 11.97
N LEU A 154 6.26 -6.85 13.30
CA LEU A 154 6.29 -5.58 14.03
C LEU A 154 7.67 -4.91 13.97
N ALA A 155 8.74 -5.69 14.08
CA ALA A 155 10.10 -5.15 14.07
C ALA A 155 10.61 -4.75 12.69
N GLU A 156 10.26 -5.48 11.62
CA GLU A 156 10.86 -5.32 10.29
C GLU A 156 9.97 -4.56 9.30
N PHE A 157 8.64 -4.63 9.43
CA PHE A 157 7.72 -4.15 8.38
C PHE A 157 6.74 -3.09 8.87
N LEU A 158 6.39 -3.11 10.16
CA LEU A 158 5.50 -2.12 10.78
C LEU A 158 6.25 -1.14 11.69
N SER A 159 7.55 -1.34 11.88
CA SER A 159 8.41 -0.41 12.58
C SER A 159 8.50 0.91 11.79
N GLY A 160 8.39 2.03 12.49
CA GLY A 160 8.47 3.38 11.91
C GLY A 160 7.17 3.92 11.31
N MET A 161 6.05 3.18 11.39
CA MET A 161 4.71 3.70 11.12
C MET A 161 4.39 4.86 12.08
N GLU A 162 4.06 6.03 11.55
CA GLU A 162 3.74 7.20 12.38
C GLU A 162 2.22 7.45 12.38
N PRO A 163 1.61 7.74 13.54
CA PRO A 163 0.28 8.33 13.54
C PRO A 163 0.31 9.70 12.86
N PHE A 164 -0.85 10.18 12.45
CA PHE A 164 -0.97 11.60 12.08
C PHE A 164 -0.82 12.44 13.34
N ASP A 165 -0.08 13.54 13.21
CA ASP A 165 -0.05 14.58 14.23
C ASP A 165 -1.44 15.23 14.32
N PRO A 166 -1.99 15.51 15.50
CA PRO A 166 -3.26 16.23 15.63
C PRO A 166 -3.29 17.60 14.93
N GLU A 167 -2.13 18.21 14.71
CA GLU A 167 -1.98 19.48 13.99
C GLU A 167 -1.88 19.30 12.46
N GLU A 168 -1.78 18.08 11.95
CA GLU A 168 -1.77 17.83 10.50
C GLU A 168 -3.15 18.07 9.89
N GLU A 169 -3.26 19.12 9.08
CA GLU A 169 -4.47 19.41 8.32
C GLU A 169 -4.73 18.35 7.23
N HIS A 170 -6.02 18.17 6.94
CA HIS A 170 -6.54 17.27 5.89
C HIS A 170 -6.10 15.80 6.04
N CYS A 171 -5.94 15.35 7.29
CA CYS A 171 -5.58 14.00 7.66
C CYS A 171 -6.76 13.33 8.40
N VAL A 172 -7.21 12.18 7.91
CA VAL A 172 -8.28 11.39 8.53
C VAL A 172 -7.81 9.97 8.76
N THR A 173 -8.10 9.43 9.95
CA THR A 173 -7.82 8.03 10.28
C THR A 173 -9.13 7.27 10.37
N CYS A 174 -9.22 6.14 9.68
CA CYS A 174 -10.39 5.25 9.71
C CYS A 174 -9.95 3.86 10.17
N ASP A 175 -10.62 3.32 11.19
CA ASP A 175 -10.42 1.91 11.59
C ASP A 175 -11.05 0.97 10.56
N VAL A 176 -10.24 0.06 10.03
CA VAL A 176 -10.62 -0.95 9.03
C VAL A 176 -10.41 -2.38 9.54
N SER A 177 -10.24 -2.57 10.85
CA SER A 177 -10.01 -3.89 11.47
C SER A 177 -11.14 -4.89 11.19
N ALA A 178 -12.37 -4.41 10.98
CA ALA A 178 -13.54 -5.24 10.66
C ALA A 178 -13.56 -5.80 9.21
N ARG A 179 -12.77 -5.23 8.28
CA ARG A 179 -12.52 -5.74 6.90
C ARG A 179 -13.73 -6.01 5.99
N GLY A 180 -14.91 -5.51 6.33
CA GLY A 180 -16.15 -5.72 5.56
C GLY A 180 -16.93 -4.43 5.32
N ALA A 181 -18.24 -4.56 5.15
CA ALA A 181 -19.13 -3.42 4.90
C ALA A 181 -19.03 -2.32 5.98
N ALA A 182 -18.73 -2.69 7.23
CA ALA A 182 -18.48 -1.71 8.30
C ALA A 182 -17.26 -0.82 8.02
N ALA A 183 -16.15 -1.39 7.52
CA ALA A 183 -14.96 -0.63 7.14
C ALA A 183 -15.25 0.28 5.94
N MET A 184 -16.01 -0.21 4.95
CA MET A 184 -16.42 0.60 3.80
C MET A 184 -17.30 1.79 4.22
N ARG A 185 -18.24 1.59 5.16
CA ARG A 185 -19.04 2.68 5.73
C ARG A 185 -18.17 3.70 6.46
N GLY A 186 -17.25 3.25 7.31
CA GLY A 186 -16.34 4.13 8.03
C GLY A 186 -15.47 4.98 7.10
N ILE A 187 -14.98 4.40 6.00
CA ILE A 187 -14.23 5.12 4.96
C ILE A 187 -15.13 6.16 4.29
N SER A 188 -16.35 5.79 3.89
CA SER A 188 -17.28 6.73 3.27
C SER A 188 -17.62 7.90 4.21
N GLU A 189 -17.93 7.63 5.47
CA GLU A 189 -18.21 8.65 6.48
C GLU A 189 -17.01 9.59 6.69
N SER A 190 -15.81 9.02 6.82
CA SER A 190 -14.54 9.77 6.97
C SER A 190 -14.25 10.70 5.79
N LEU A 191 -14.72 10.34 4.59
CA LEU A 191 -14.54 11.12 3.37
C LEU A 191 -15.79 11.96 3.02
N ALA A 192 -16.79 12.03 3.89
CA ALA A 192 -18.09 12.66 3.64
C ALA A 192 -18.75 12.19 2.32
N LEU A 193 -18.58 10.90 1.99
CA LEU A 193 -19.20 10.22 0.87
C LEU A 193 -20.47 9.51 1.33
N ARG A 194 -21.43 9.35 0.42
CA ARG A 194 -22.58 8.48 0.66
C ARG A 194 -22.08 7.03 0.79
N PRO A 195 -22.34 6.34 1.92
CA PRO A 195 -21.92 4.96 2.08
C PRO A 195 -22.59 4.05 1.03
N PRO A 196 -21.90 3.01 0.54
CA PRO A 196 -22.55 1.99 -0.28
C PRO A 196 -23.59 1.24 0.55
N GLU A 197 -24.82 1.11 0.04
CA GLU A 197 -25.92 0.41 0.71
C GLU A 197 -25.62 -1.10 0.83
N ASP A 198 -25.01 -1.69 -0.19
CA ASP A 198 -24.52 -3.07 -0.21
C ASP A 198 -23.25 -3.17 -1.08
N PRO A 199 -22.05 -2.97 -0.51
CA PRO A 199 -20.82 -3.05 -1.29
C PRO A 199 -20.56 -4.51 -1.71
N ASP A 200 -20.53 -4.78 -3.01
CA ASP A 200 -20.14 -6.08 -3.57
C ASP A 200 -18.62 -6.30 -3.39
N ILE A 201 -18.24 -6.74 -2.19
CA ILE A 201 -16.85 -6.98 -1.80
C ILE A 201 -16.17 -7.99 -2.72
N GLU A 202 -16.90 -9.00 -3.19
CA GLU A 202 -16.34 -10.03 -4.07
C GLU A 202 -16.06 -9.48 -5.46
N ARG A 203 -16.91 -8.58 -5.99
CA ARG A 203 -16.61 -7.85 -7.22
C ARG A 203 -15.40 -6.93 -7.06
N LEU A 204 -15.28 -6.21 -5.95
CA LEU A 204 -14.11 -5.35 -5.69
C LEU A 204 -12.81 -6.17 -5.65
N LYS A 205 -12.82 -7.33 -4.99
CA LYS A 205 -11.68 -8.27 -5.00
C LYS A 205 -11.36 -8.78 -6.39
N ARG A 206 -12.38 -9.14 -7.19
CA ARG A 206 -12.20 -9.58 -8.58
C ARG A 206 -11.60 -8.48 -9.45
N MET A 207 -12.10 -7.25 -9.35
CA MET A 207 -11.56 -6.10 -10.10
C MET A 207 -10.06 -5.91 -9.84
N GLU A 208 -9.62 -6.04 -8.59
CA GLU A 208 -8.21 -5.94 -8.25
C GLU A 208 -7.40 -7.15 -8.76
N THR A 209 -7.96 -8.35 -8.67
CA THR A 209 -7.33 -9.56 -9.22
C THR A 209 -7.15 -9.45 -10.74
N ASP A 210 -8.18 -9.01 -11.46
CA ASP A 210 -8.18 -8.83 -12.92
C ASP A 210 -7.15 -7.78 -13.37
N ARG A 211 -6.98 -6.70 -12.60
CA ARG A 211 -5.93 -5.68 -12.84
C ARG A 211 -4.54 -6.29 -12.72
N LEU A 212 -4.29 -7.06 -11.66
CA LEU A 212 -3.01 -7.74 -11.45
C LEU A 212 -2.71 -8.76 -12.55
N GLU A 213 -3.70 -9.54 -12.97
CA GLU A 213 -3.55 -10.52 -14.05
C GLU A 213 -3.30 -9.87 -15.42
N SER A 214 -4.05 -8.81 -15.75
CA SER A 214 -3.88 -8.06 -16.99
C SER A 214 -2.47 -7.46 -17.10
N HIS A 215 -1.93 -6.94 -15.99
CA HIS A 215 -0.56 -6.47 -15.93
C HIS A 215 0.46 -7.59 -16.17
N ARG A 216 0.28 -8.77 -15.55
CA ARG A 216 1.17 -9.92 -15.74
C ARG A 216 1.18 -10.42 -17.19
N LYS A 217 0.02 -10.47 -17.85
CA LYS A 217 -0.08 -10.85 -19.27
C LYS A 217 0.61 -9.84 -20.17
N GLY A 218 0.39 -8.54 -19.94
CA GLY A 218 1.07 -7.48 -20.70
C GLY A 218 2.60 -7.48 -20.56
N LEU A 219 3.13 -7.95 -19.42
CA LEU A 219 4.58 -8.15 -19.24
C LEU A 219 5.10 -9.37 -20.00
N GLN A 220 4.36 -10.49 -20.02
CA GLN A 220 4.73 -11.71 -20.75
C GLN A 220 4.67 -11.54 -22.27
N GLU A 221 3.77 -10.70 -22.78
CA GLU A 221 3.66 -10.40 -24.21
C GLU A 221 4.74 -9.43 -24.70
N ARG A 222 5.44 -8.76 -23.79
CA ARG A 222 6.53 -7.79 -24.07
C ARG A 222 7.93 -8.36 -23.82
N SER A 223 8.03 -9.59 -23.30
CA SER A 223 9.27 -10.32 -23.05
C SER A 223 9.53 -11.34 -24.14
#